data_AF-A0A3N5N917-F1
#
_entry.id   AF-A0A3N5N917-F1
#
_cell.length_a   1.000
_cell.length_b   1.000
_cell.length_c   1.000
_cell.angle_alpha   90.00
_cell.angle_beta   90.00
_cell.angle_gamma   90.00
#
_symmetry.space_group_name_H-M   'P 1'
#
loop_
_entity.id
_entity.type
_entity.pdbx_description
1 polymer ?
#
loop_
_entity_poly.entity_id
_entity_poly.type
_entity_poly.pdbx_seq_one_letter_code
_entity_poly.pdbx_strand_id
1 'polypeptide(L)'
;MTPTASIRALLVTIALFALPQLAQAQSAASAWPAGDELGMANMLGSATWKRCAPHLANAKAKSYELSHLRSNTMPQSPFGTPLVDKYRPTVGIPGTLHAFNGEEAVSGEAGAQGTQMDAIGHFAVLPEKWDGKSPFPADKAKYYGGFSQQDVKP
;
A
#
# COMPACT_ATOMS: atom_id res chain seq x y z
N MET A 1 14.62 61.71 -34.76
CA MET A 1 14.76 61.17 -33.39
C MET A 1 13.42 60.60 -33.00
N THR A 2 13.21 59.34 -32.62
CA THR A 2 14.08 58.18 -32.41
C THR A 2 13.14 56.97 -32.28
N PRO A 3 13.46 55.80 -32.85
CA PRO A 3 12.67 54.58 -32.74
C PRO A 3 13.10 53.82 -31.48
N THR A 4 12.22 53.53 -30.52
CA THR A 4 12.54 52.59 -29.41
C THR A 4 11.26 52.04 -28.77
N ALA A 5 10.37 51.44 -29.56
CA ALA A 5 9.19 50.74 -29.06
C ALA A 5 9.25 49.21 -29.20
N SER A 6 10.44 48.63 -29.43
CA SER A 6 10.57 47.18 -29.73
C SER A 6 11.55 46.40 -28.86
N ILE A 7 12.03 46.96 -27.73
CA ILE A 7 12.98 46.25 -26.84
C ILE A 7 12.54 46.39 -25.38
N ARG A 8 11.31 45.98 -25.04
CA ARG A 8 10.94 45.70 -23.63
C ARG A 8 10.05 44.47 -23.46
N ALA A 9 9.53 43.90 -24.55
CA ALA A 9 8.62 42.75 -24.49
C ALA A 9 9.30 41.37 -24.48
N LEU A 10 10.63 41.28 -24.64
CA LEU A 10 11.32 39.99 -24.80
C LEU A 10 12.16 39.52 -23.60
N LEU A 11 12.33 40.35 -22.56
CA LEU A 11 13.15 39.99 -21.39
C LEU A 11 12.35 39.63 -20.14
N VAL A 12 11.03 39.82 -20.14
CA VAL A 12 10.17 39.50 -18.98
C VAL A 12 9.54 38.09 -19.11
N THR A 13 9.49 37.52 -20.32
CA THR A 13 8.84 36.22 -20.57
C THR A 13 9.73 35.00 -20.33
N ILE A 14 11.06 35.16 -20.19
CA ILE A 14 11.98 34.02 -20.02
C ILE A 14 12.28 33.73 -18.54
N ALA A 15 12.03 34.68 -17.62
CA ALA A 15 12.29 34.47 -16.18
C ALA A 15 11.20 33.66 -15.45
N LEU A 16 10.05 33.38 -16.08
CA LEU A 16 8.95 32.61 -15.46
C LEU A 16 9.03 31.09 -15.68
N PHE A 17 9.95 30.58 -16.50
CA PHE A 17 10.03 29.14 -16.84
C PHE A 17 11.20 28.38 -16.19
N ALA A 18 11.91 28.97 -15.23
CA ALA A 18 13.05 28.33 -14.58
C ALA A 18 12.93 28.26 -13.04
N LEU A 19 11.71 28.20 -12.51
CA LEU A 19 11.52 27.67 -11.16
C LEU A 19 11.49 26.15 -11.30
N PRO A 20 12.49 25.39 -10.82
CA PRO A 20 12.24 23.99 -10.55
C PRO A 20 11.07 23.99 -9.58
N GLN A 21 9.97 23.35 -9.94
CA GLN A 21 9.01 22.93 -8.94
C GLN A 21 9.78 22.01 -7.99
N LEU A 22 10.36 22.58 -6.95
CA LEU A 22 10.55 21.88 -5.71
C LEU A 22 9.13 21.49 -5.32
N ALA A 23 8.76 20.26 -5.71
CA ALA A 23 7.71 19.53 -5.04
C ALA A 23 8.19 19.40 -3.60
N GLN A 24 7.97 20.46 -2.83
CA GLN A 24 8.03 20.41 -1.39
C GLN A 24 6.96 19.38 -1.06
N ALA A 25 7.38 18.17 -0.69
CA ALA A 25 6.48 17.19 -0.13
C ALA A 25 5.73 17.95 0.95
N GLN A 26 4.42 18.17 0.73
CA GLN A 26 3.56 18.62 1.80
C GLN A 26 3.59 17.49 2.80
N SER A 27 4.54 17.54 3.73
CA SER A 27 4.37 17.00 5.07
C SER A 27 3.29 17.89 5.70
N ALA A 28 2.06 17.74 5.22
CA ALA A 28 0.93 18.15 6.01
C ALA A 28 1.08 17.35 7.30
N ALA A 29 1.19 18.06 8.43
CA ALA A 29 1.11 17.42 9.73
C ALA A 29 -0.06 16.43 9.68
N SER A 30 0.19 15.18 10.12
CA SER A 30 -0.83 14.15 10.10
C SER A 30 -2.11 14.70 10.74
N ALA A 31 -3.26 14.47 10.10
CA ALA A 31 -4.55 14.78 10.72
C ALA A 31 -4.82 13.91 11.96
N TRP A 32 -3.98 12.89 12.18
CA TRP A 32 -4.08 11.92 13.25
C TRP A 32 -3.05 12.20 14.35
N PRO A 33 -3.33 11.84 15.62
CA PRO A 33 -2.42 12.02 16.73
C PRO A 33 -1.03 11.42 16.50
N ALA A 34 -0.02 11.92 17.22
CA ALA A 34 1.30 11.30 17.22
C ALA A 34 1.22 9.84 17.68
N GLY A 35 1.94 8.95 17.00
CA GLY A 35 1.90 7.51 17.25
C GLY A 35 0.70 6.78 16.62
N ASP A 36 -0.08 7.44 15.76
CA ASP A 36 -1.11 6.77 14.98
C ASP A 36 -0.51 5.70 14.04
N GLU A 37 -1.18 4.56 13.97
CA GLU A 37 -0.83 3.38 13.15
C GLU A 37 -1.97 2.96 12.22
N LEU A 38 -3.02 3.77 12.09
CA LEU A 38 -4.21 3.44 11.30
C LEU A 38 -4.38 4.34 10.07
N GLY A 39 -3.82 5.54 10.09
CA GLY A 39 -3.95 6.53 9.03
C GLY A 39 -5.41 6.80 8.69
N MET A 40 -5.75 6.73 7.41
CA MET A 40 -7.12 7.00 6.96
C MET A 40 -8.14 5.96 7.44
N ALA A 41 -7.70 4.80 7.95
CA ALA A 41 -8.62 3.84 8.56
C ALA A 41 -9.31 4.39 9.81
N ASN A 42 -8.77 5.45 10.44
CA ASN A 42 -9.45 6.20 11.51
C ASN A 42 -10.82 6.79 11.08
N MET A 43 -11.08 6.93 9.78
CA MET A 43 -12.38 7.35 9.26
C MET A 43 -13.43 6.22 9.22
N LEU A 44 -13.01 4.98 9.45
CA LEU A 44 -13.85 3.80 9.49
C LEU A 44 -14.26 3.55 10.94
N GLY A 45 -15.56 3.60 11.22
CA GLY A 45 -16.07 3.43 12.59
C GLY A 45 -17.59 3.36 12.63
N SER A 46 -18.17 3.45 13.82
CA SER A 46 -19.62 3.27 14.04
C SER A 46 -20.48 4.21 13.20
N ALA A 47 -20.03 5.45 12.97
CA ALA A 47 -20.74 6.39 12.12
C ALA A 47 -20.75 5.95 10.64
N THR A 48 -19.63 5.42 10.14
CA THR A 48 -19.52 4.87 8.79
C THR A 48 -20.39 3.64 8.62
N TRP A 49 -20.32 2.70 9.58
CA TRP A 49 -21.20 1.54 9.61
C TRP A 49 -22.68 1.91 9.65
N LYS A 50 -23.07 2.88 10.49
CA LYS A 50 -24.46 3.35 10.57
C LYS A 50 -24.96 3.90 9.22
N ARG A 51 -24.12 4.59 8.45
CA ARG A 51 -24.46 5.07 7.11
C ARG A 51 -24.57 3.91 6.09
N CYS A 52 -23.67 2.94 6.16
CA CYS A 52 -23.61 1.84 5.18
C CYS A 52 -24.66 0.74 5.45
N ALA A 53 -24.99 0.46 6.71
CA ALA A 53 -25.80 -0.69 7.10
C ALA A 53 -27.16 -0.80 6.40
N PRO A 54 -27.96 0.27 6.23
CA PRO A 54 -29.24 0.16 5.51
C PRO A 54 -29.08 -0.24 4.03
N HIS A 55 -27.97 0.16 3.39
CA HIS A 55 -27.69 -0.21 2.01
C HIS A 55 -27.25 -1.67 1.90
N LEU A 56 -26.42 -2.13 2.83
CA LEU A 56 -25.96 -3.52 2.89
C LEU A 56 -27.08 -4.49 3.28
N ALA A 57 -28.01 -4.08 4.15
CA ALA A 57 -29.13 -4.89 4.61
C ALA A 57 -30.33 -4.89 3.64
N ASN A 58 -30.30 -4.10 2.57
CA ASN A 58 -31.38 -4.05 1.60
C ASN A 58 -31.47 -5.40 0.88
N ALA A 59 -32.62 -6.08 0.94
CA ALA A 59 -32.84 -7.38 0.29
C ALA A 59 -32.65 -7.37 -1.24
N LYS A 60 -32.66 -6.18 -1.88
CA LYS A 60 -32.38 -5.99 -3.30
C LYS A 60 -30.90 -5.69 -3.60
N ALA A 61 -30.06 -5.54 -2.58
CA ALA A 61 -28.63 -5.34 -2.77
C ALA A 61 -28.02 -6.58 -3.43
N LYS A 62 -27.01 -6.35 -4.27
CA LYS A 62 -26.25 -7.40 -4.94
C LYS A 62 -24.86 -7.47 -4.33
N SER A 63 -24.39 -8.67 -4.04
CA SER A 63 -23.00 -8.92 -3.68
C SER A 63 -22.20 -9.23 -4.94
N TYR A 64 -20.99 -8.70 -5.01
CA TYR A 64 -20.05 -8.95 -6.10
C TYR A 64 -18.73 -9.40 -5.49
N GLU A 65 -18.22 -10.52 -5.99
CA GLU A 65 -16.88 -10.97 -5.64
C GLU A 65 -15.85 -10.14 -6.41
N LEU A 66 -14.93 -9.49 -5.70
CA LEU A 66 -13.87 -8.66 -6.28
C LEU A 66 -12.50 -9.33 -6.22
N SER A 67 -12.38 -10.44 -5.51
CA SER A 67 -11.17 -11.24 -5.46
C SER A 67 -11.02 -12.12 -6.69
N HIS A 68 -9.77 -12.34 -7.08
CA HIS A 68 -9.42 -13.39 -8.02
C HIS A 68 -9.24 -14.71 -7.27
N LEU A 69 -9.41 -15.81 -7.98
CA LEU A 69 -9.11 -17.14 -7.45
C LEU A 69 -7.66 -17.19 -6.98
N ARG A 70 -7.48 -17.45 -5.68
CA ARG A 70 -6.17 -17.74 -5.10
C ARG A 70 -5.79 -19.18 -5.43
N SER A 71 -4.66 -19.38 -6.11
CA SER A 71 -4.17 -20.70 -6.49
C SER A 71 -2.69 -20.66 -6.85
N ASN A 72 -2.05 -21.81 -6.95
CA ASN A 72 -0.65 -21.91 -7.38
C ASN A 72 -0.40 -21.46 -8.83
N THR A 73 -1.46 -21.25 -9.61
CA THR A 73 -1.39 -20.76 -11.00
C THR A 73 -1.86 -19.31 -11.14
N MET A 74 -2.21 -18.63 -10.03
CA MET A 74 -2.58 -17.21 -10.08
C MET A 74 -1.37 -16.38 -10.52
N PRO A 75 -1.58 -15.22 -11.17
CA PRO A 75 -0.51 -14.25 -11.40
C PRO A 75 0.15 -13.85 -10.07
N GLN A 76 1.47 -13.84 -10.05
CA GLN A 76 2.26 -13.50 -8.86
C GLN A 76 3.18 -12.32 -9.14
N SER A 77 3.44 -11.52 -8.11
CA SER A 77 4.44 -10.44 -8.16
C SER A 77 5.83 -11.04 -8.43
N PRO A 78 6.59 -10.52 -9.41
CA PRO A 78 7.95 -10.97 -9.67
C PRO A 78 8.96 -10.44 -8.64
N PHE A 79 8.53 -9.58 -7.71
CA PHE A 79 9.39 -8.91 -6.74
C PHE A 79 9.37 -9.56 -5.35
N GLY A 80 8.40 -10.44 -5.07
CA GLY A 80 8.27 -11.15 -3.80
C GLY A 80 8.53 -12.64 -3.94
N THR A 81 8.66 -13.34 -2.82
CA THR A 81 8.78 -14.81 -2.85
C THR A 81 7.45 -15.41 -3.32
N PRO A 82 7.45 -16.31 -4.33
CA PRO A 82 6.22 -16.93 -4.81
C PRO A 82 5.46 -17.67 -3.70
N LEU A 83 4.15 -17.40 -3.62
CA LEU A 83 3.23 -18.15 -2.79
C LEU A 83 2.98 -19.52 -3.41
N VAL A 84 3.20 -20.56 -2.61
CA VAL A 84 2.91 -21.94 -2.98
C VAL A 84 2.14 -22.59 -1.84
N ASP A 85 0.97 -23.13 -2.18
CA ASP A 85 0.15 -23.91 -1.28
C ASP A 85 0.30 -25.41 -1.57
N LYS A 86 0.44 -26.21 -0.52
CA LYS A 86 0.41 -27.68 -0.58
C LYS A 86 -0.91 -28.18 0.01
N TYR A 87 -1.75 -28.74 -0.84
CA TYR A 87 -3.02 -29.35 -0.45
C TYR A 87 -2.78 -30.76 0.11
N ARG A 88 -3.35 -31.05 1.28
CA ARG A 88 -3.29 -32.37 1.91
C ARG A 88 -4.60 -33.12 1.69
N PRO A 89 -4.55 -34.45 1.46
CA PRO A 89 -5.75 -35.25 1.28
C PRO A 89 -6.58 -35.30 2.55
N THR A 90 -7.85 -35.70 2.41
CA THR A 90 -8.71 -35.99 3.55
C THR A 90 -8.16 -37.15 4.36
N VAL A 91 -8.09 -36.97 5.68
CA VAL A 91 -7.73 -37.96 6.69
C VAL A 91 -8.83 -38.03 7.75
N GLY A 92 -8.80 -39.05 8.62
CA GLY A 92 -9.75 -39.21 9.72
C GLY A 92 -9.05 -39.42 11.06
N ILE A 93 -9.81 -39.26 12.14
CA ILE A 93 -9.34 -39.60 13.49
C ILE A 93 -9.86 -41.01 13.82
N PRO A 94 -8.98 -42.01 14.04
CA PRO A 94 -9.40 -43.37 14.36
C PRO A 94 -10.40 -43.43 15.54
N GLY A 95 -11.45 -44.23 15.39
CA GLY A 95 -12.50 -44.39 16.41
C GLY A 95 -13.54 -43.26 16.44
N THR A 96 -13.55 -42.36 15.45
CA THR A 96 -14.53 -41.26 15.36
C THR A 96 -15.23 -41.23 14.01
N LEU A 97 -16.28 -40.42 13.90
CA LEU A 97 -16.94 -40.09 12.63
C LEU A 97 -16.31 -38.87 11.93
N HIS A 98 -15.15 -38.38 12.39
CA HIS A 98 -14.53 -37.17 11.86
C HIS A 98 -13.60 -37.47 10.68
N ALA A 99 -13.78 -36.70 9.61
CA ALA A 99 -12.88 -36.62 8.47
C ALA A 99 -12.57 -35.14 8.17
N PHE A 100 -11.32 -34.83 7.81
CA PHE A 100 -10.86 -33.47 7.56
C PHE A 100 -9.70 -33.46 6.56
N ASN A 101 -9.50 -32.36 5.85
CA ASN A 101 -8.31 -32.10 5.05
C ASN A 101 -7.70 -30.76 5.49
N GLY A 102 -6.68 -30.30 4.77
CA GLY A 102 -6.21 -28.93 4.94
C GLY A 102 -5.08 -28.61 3.99
N GLU A 103 -4.60 -27.39 4.09
CA GLU A 103 -3.57 -26.83 3.23
C GLU A 103 -2.48 -26.19 4.08
N GLU A 104 -1.30 -26.05 3.49
CA GLU A 104 -0.16 -25.37 4.08
C GLU A 104 0.44 -24.44 3.04
N ALA A 105 0.64 -23.18 3.41
CA ALA A 105 1.49 -22.28 2.64
C ALA A 105 2.95 -22.68 2.89
N VAL A 106 3.58 -23.31 1.89
CA VAL A 106 4.95 -23.84 2.02
C VAL A 106 6.02 -22.82 1.67
N SER A 107 5.65 -21.72 1.00
CA SER A 107 6.52 -20.59 0.72
C SER A 107 5.72 -19.33 0.44
N GLY A 108 6.41 -18.19 0.44
CA GLY A 108 5.92 -16.96 -0.19
C GLY A 108 5.20 -15.98 0.71
N GLU A 109 4.85 -14.86 0.11
CA GLU A 109 4.29 -13.69 0.81
C GLU A 109 2.77 -13.66 0.64
N ALA A 110 2.05 -14.38 1.49
CA ALA A 110 0.59 -14.48 1.36
C ALA A 110 -0.12 -13.11 1.36
N GLY A 111 0.39 -12.13 2.12
CA GLY A 111 -0.16 -10.79 2.19
C GLY A 111 0.17 -9.87 1.00
N ALA A 112 1.06 -10.30 0.10
CA ALA A 112 1.53 -9.52 -1.04
C ALA A 112 1.37 -10.27 -2.39
N GLN A 113 0.48 -11.26 -2.43
CA GLN A 113 0.15 -12.02 -3.63
C GLN A 113 -1.37 -12.14 -3.83
N GLY A 114 -1.84 -11.92 -5.06
CA GLY A 114 -3.26 -11.99 -5.44
C GLY A 114 -4.04 -10.71 -5.14
N THR A 115 -5.36 -10.81 -4.97
CA THR A 115 -6.16 -9.69 -4.45
C THR A 115 -5.77 -9.44 -3.00
N GLN A 116 -5.26 -8.25 -2.68
CA GLN A 116 -4.62 -7.95 -1.41
C GLN A 116 -4.90 -6.54 -0.91
N MET A 117 -4.46 -6.27 0.32
CA MET A 117 -4.37 -4.93 0.89
C MET A 117 -2.96 -4.74 1.46
N ASP A 118 -2.25 -3.74 0.97
CA ASP A 118 -0.93 -3.39 1.49
C ASP A 118 -1.10 -2.54 2.75
N ALA A 119 -0.68 -3.10 3.89
CA ALA A 119 -0.68 -2.36 5.15
C ALA A 119 0.28 -1.17 5.08
N ILE A 120 0.06 -0.14 5.91
CA ILE A 120 0.87 1.09 5.90
C ILE A 120 2.35 0.87 6.28
N GLY A 121 2.67 -0.28 6.88
CA GLY A 121 4.05 -0.73 7.13
C GLY A 121 4.70 -1.46 5.94
N HIS A 122 4.02 -1.58 4.79
CA HIS A 122 4.55 -2.28 3.63
C HIS A 122 5.59 -1.45 2.86
N PHE A 123 5.40 -0.12 2.81
CA PHE A 123 6.31 0.80 2.13
C PHE A 123 6.88 1.85 3.07
N ALA A 124 8.13 2.20 2.84
CA ALA A 124 8.83 3.30 3.50
C ALA A 124 9.40 4.27 2.48
N VAL A 125 9.77 5.46 2.97
CA VAL A 125 10.53 6.45 2.23
C VAL A 125 11.97 6.51 2.74
N LEU A 126 12.92 6.62 1.82
CA LEU A 126 14.30 6.96 2.14
C LEU A 126 14.49 8.49 2.09
N PRO A 127 15.32 9.06 2.96
CA PRO A 127 15.64 10.49 2.91
C PRO A 127 16.43 10.86 1.64
N GLU A 128 17.16 9.90 1.07
CA GLU A 128 17.97 10.06 -0.14
C GLU A 128 17.75 8.87 -1.07
N LYS A 129 17.88 9.09 -2.38
CA LYS A 129 17.78 8.01 -3.38
C LYS A 129 18.94 7.03 -3.17
N TRP A 130 18.62 5.74 -3.09
CA TRP A 130 19.62 4.68 -3.12
C TRP A 130 19.94 4.30 -4.57
N ASP A 131 21.23 4.24 -4.89
CA ASP A 131 21.72 3.95 -6.25
C ASP A 131 21.90 2.45 -6.55
N GLY A 132 21.59 1.59 -5.57
CA GLY A 132 21.69 0.14 -5.69
C GLY A 132 23.11 -0.42 -5.61
N LYS A 133 24.16 0.41 -5.39
CA LYS A 133 25.55 -0.05 -5.39
C LYS A 133 26.05 -0.47 -4.02
N SER A 134 25.53 0.14 -2.97
CA SER A 134 25.77 -0.23 -1.58
C SER A 134 24.67 -1.17 -1.07
N PRO A 135 24.85 -1.88 0.06
CA PRO A 135 23.73 -2.54 0.73
C PRO A 135 22.55 -1.59 0.96
N PHE A 136 21.32 -2.12 0.95
CA PHE A 136 20.13 -1.31 1.14
C PHE A 136 20.14 -0.65 2.54
N PRO A 137 20.03 0.70 2.64
CA PRO A 137 20.11 1.42 3.91
C PRO A 137 18.78 1.37 4.67
N ALA A 138 18.35 0.18 5.09
CA ALA A 138 17.07 -0.04 5.74
C ALA A 138 16.90 0.78 7.04
N ASP A 139 17.98 1.01 7.78
CA ASP A 139 18.01 1.84 8.99
C ASP A 139 17.57 3.29 8.76
N LYS A 140 17.73 3.79 7.53
CA LYS A 140 17.30 5.13 7.13
C LYS A 140 15.84 5.19 6.68
N ALA A 141 15.19 4.05 6.47
CA ALA A 141 13.80 3.99 6.03
C ALA A 141 12.86 4.57 7.10
N LYS A 142 11.91 5.41 6.64
CA LYS A 142 10.83 5.96 7.47
C LYS A 142 9.49 5.51 6.93
N TYR A 143 8.71 4.87 7.79
CA TYR A 143 7.37 4.39 7.51
C TYR A 143 6.33 5.47 7.87
N TYR A 144 5.05 5.15 7.67
CA TYR A 144 3.95 5.96 8.19
C TYR A 144 4.19 6.36 9.64
N GLY A 145 3.77 7.55 10.06
CA GLY A 145 3.97 8.02 11.43
C GLY A 145 5.43 8.31 11.84
N GLY A 146 6.41 8.13 10.94
CA GLY A 146 7.83 8.30 11.23
C GLY A 146 8.50 7.09 11.87
N PHE A 147 7.80 5.95 11.95
CA PHE A 147 8.33 4.69 12.45
C PHE A 147 9.58 4.26 11.67
N SER A 148 10.53 3.66 12.38
CA SER A 148 11.76 3.11 11.83
C SER A 148 11.58 1.68 11.33
N GLN A 149 12.61 1.15 10.64
CA GLN A 149 12.69 -0.27 10.29
C GLN A 149 12.46 -1.19 11.49
N GLN A 150 13.08 -0.88 12.63
CA GLN A 150 13.00 -1.72 13.84
C GLN A 150 11.61 -1.70 14.48
N ASP A 151 10.85 -0.62 14.31
CA ASP A 151 9.49 -0.52 14.84
C ASP A 151 8.50 -1.36 14.02
N VAL A 152 8.74 -1.52 12.71
CA VAL A 152 7.80 -2.19 11.79
C VAL A 152 8.18 -3.65 11.50
N LYS A 153 9.48 -3.94 11.40
CA LYS A 153 10.06 -5.25 11.07
C LYS A 153 11.33 -5.49 11.92
N PRO A 154 11.15 -5.94 13.18
CA PRO A 154 12.27 -6.26 14.08
C PRO A 154 13.07 -7.47 13.60
#